data_AF-A0A964Y493-F1
#
_entry.id   AF-A0A964Y493-F1
#
_cell.length_a   1.000
_cell.length_b   1.000
_cell.length_c   1.000
_cell.angle_alpha   90.00
_cell.angle_beta   90.00
_cell.angle_gamma   90.00
#
_symmetry.space_group_name_H-M   'P 1'
#
loop_
_entity.id
_entity.type
_entity.pdbx_description
1 polymer ?
#
loop_
_entity_poly.entity_id
_entity_poly.type
_entity_poly.pdbx_seq_one_letter_code
_entity_poly.pdbx_strand_id
1 'polypeptide(L)' 'MDEWELLLKEEKKKPYFLELQKFLKEERAQSTVFPAEEEVFFALEKTPFSKVKVVLLGQDPYHGLGQAHGLAFSVKKE' A
#
# COMPACT_ATOMS: atom_id res chain seq x y z
N MET A 1 -4.37 -15.96 9.93
CA MET A 1 -4.29 -15.83 8.47
C MET A 1 -4.82 -14.45 8.16
N ASP A 2 -4.05 -13.62 7.46
CA ASP A 2 -4.42 -12.24 7.19
C ASP A 2 -5.67 -12.20 6.29
N GLU A 3 -6.78 -11.68 6.79
CA GLU A 3 -8.09 -11.74 6.12
C GLU A 3 -8.05 -11.05 4.77
N TRP A 4 -7.27 -9.98 4.66
CA TRP A 4 -7.03 -9.29 3.40
C TRP A 4 -6.23 -10.13 2.41
N GLU A 5 -5.26 -10.91 2.88
CA GLU A 5 -4.48 -11.79 2.00
C GLU A 5 -5.37 -12.83 1.34
N LEU A 6 -6.33 -13.40 2.08
CA LEU A 6 -7.31 -14.33 1.51
C LEU A 6 -8.17 -13.69 0.43
N LEU A 7 -8.63 -12.45 0.66
CA LEU A 7 -9.50 -11.72 -0.26
C LEU A 7 -8.76 -11.25 -1.51
N LEU A 8 -7.50 -10.83 -1.36
CA LEU A 8 -6.69 -10.26 -2.43
C LEU A 8 -5.84 -11.30 -3.18
N LYS A 9 -5.78 -12.54 -2.69
CA LYS A 9 -4.95 -13.61 -3.29
C LYS A 9 -5.18 -13.79 -4.78
N GLU A 10 -6.45 -13.83 -5.21
CA GLU A 10 -6.77 -14.01 -6.63
C GLU A 10 -6.48 -12.76 -7.45
N GLU A 11 -6.63 -11.57 -6.86
CA GLU A 11 -6.25 -10.29 -7.48
C GLU A 11 -4.75 -10.24 -7.77
N LYS A 12 -3.92 -10.64 -6.80
CA LYS A 12 -2.45 -10.66 -6.90
C LYS A 12 -1.92 -11.59 -7.99
N LYS A 13 -2.71 -12.56 -8.44
CA LYS A 13 -2.34 -13.49 -9.52
C LYS A 13 -2.71 -12.99 -10.91
N LYS A 14 -3.53 -11.95 -11.03
CA LYS A 14 -3.99 -11.48 -12.33
C LYS A 14 -2.84 -10.80 -13.09
N PRO A 15 -2.81 -10.89 -14.43
CA PRO A 15 -1.70 -10.36 -15.23
C PRO A 15 -1.36 -8.89 -14.96
N TYR A 16 -2.35 -8.00 -14.87
CA TYR A 16 -2.10 -6.57 -14.61
C TYR A 16 -1.46 -6.32 -13.24
N PHE A 17 -1.72 -7.16 -12.23
CA PHE A 17 -1.12 -6.98 -10.91
C PHE A 17 0.35 -7.38 -10.96
N LEU A 18 0.67 -8.46 -11.65
CA LEU A 18 2.06 -8.90 -11.88
C LEU A 18 2.84 -7.87 -12.70
N GLU A 19 2.20 -7.28 -13.72
CA GLU A 19 2.76 -6.17 -14.51
C GLU A 19 2.99 -4.93 -13.65
N LEU A 20 2.03 -4.57 -12.79
CA LEU A 20 2.18 -3.46 -11.84
C LEU A 20 3.34 -3.69 -10.86
N GLN A 21 3.48 -4.90 -10.32
CA GLN A 21 4.60 -5.24 -9.43
C GLN A 21 5.94 -5.11 -10.15
N LYS A 22 6.02 -5.55 -11.41
CA LYS A 22 7.24 -5.39 -12.22
C LYS A 22 7.56 -3.91 -12.44
N PHE A 23 6.57 -3.12 -12.84
CA PHE A 23 6.70 -1.67 -13.03
C PHE A 23 7.19 -0.98 -11.75
N LEU A 24 6.56 -1.24 -10.61
CA LEU A 24 6.94 -0.63 -9.33
C LEU A 24 8.35 -1.03 -8.89
N LYS A 25 8.78 -2.27 -9.16
CA LYS A 25 10.15 -2.72 -8.88
C LYS A 25 11.17 -1.97 -9.72
N GLU A 26 10.88 -1.72 -11.00
CA GLU A 26 11.73 -0.94 -11.90
C GLU A 26 11.81 0.51 -11.46
N GLU A 27 10.67 1.14 -11.12
CA GLU A 27 10.63 2.51 -10.60
C GLU A 27 11.43 2.65 -9.31
N ARG A 28 11.25 1.76 -8.33
CA ARG A 28 12.00 1.77 -7.07
C ARG A 28 13.51 1.63 -7.26
N ALA A 29 13.97 1.03 -8.35
CA ALA A 29 15.39 0.92 -8.67
C ALA A 29 15.97 2.18 -9.31
N GLN A 30 15.13 3.05 -9.88
CA GLN A 30 15.54 4.23 -10.66
C GLN A 30 15.20 5.55 -9.97
N SER A 31 14.18 5.57 -9.10
CA SER A 31 13.61 6.76 -8.49
C SER A 31 13.23 6.51 -7.03
N THR A 32 13.04 7.59 -6.28
CA THR A 32 12.48 7.50 -4.92
C THR A 32 10.97 7.37 -5.02
N VAL A 33 10.43 6.22 -4.64
CA VAL A 33 8.99 5.93 -4.63
C VAL A 33 8.50 5.84 -3.19
N PHE A 34 7.45 6.61 -2.86
CA PHE A 34 6.81 6.60 -1.56
C PHE A 34 5.48 5.85 -1.58
N PRO A 35 5.07 5.23 -0.45
CA PRO A 35 5.85 5.00 0.77
C PRO A 35 6.93 3.92 0.55
N ALA A 36 7.65 3.56 1.61
CA ALA A 36 8.54 2.40 1.58
C ALA A 36 7.76 1.13 1.16
N GLU A 37 8.41 0.17 0.52
CA GLU A 37 7.75 -0.99 -0.09
C GLU A 37 6.96 -1.81 0.94
N GLU A 38 7.54 -1.98 2.12
CA GLU A 38 6.97 -2.65 3.27
C GLU A 38 5.77 -1.91 3.88
N GLU A 39 5.60 -0.61 3.59
CA GLU A 39 4.51 0.21 4.12
C GLU A 39 3.32 0.33 3.13
N VAL A 40 3.43 -0.19 1.90
CA VAL A 40 2.39 -0.04 0.86
C VAL A 40 1.03 -0.58 1.31
N PHE A 41 1.01 -1.69 2.06
CA PHE A 41 -0.22 -2.34 2.52
C PHE A 41 -0.54 -2.09 4.00
N PHE A 42 0.12 -1.11 4.63
CA PHE A 42 0.03 -0.89 6.07
C PHE A 42 -1.40 -0.60 6.57
N ALA A 43 -2.24 0.06 5.78
CA ALA A 43 -3.67 0.25 6.10
C ALA A 43 -4.41 -1.07 6.32
N LEU A 44 -4.12 -2.08 5.48
CA LEU A 44 -4.76 -3.40 5.53
C LEU A 44 -4.22 -4.22 6.70
N GLU A 45 -2.91 -4.15 6.95
CA GLU A 45 -2.27 -4.80 8.09
C GLU A 45 -2.77 -4.24 9.43
N LYS A 46 -3.01 -2.93 9.51
CA LYS A 46 -3.53 -2.28 10.73
C LYS A 46 -5.00 -2.55 10.98
N THR A 47 -5.78 -2.76 9.92
CA THR A 47 -7.23 -2.93 10.03
C THR A 47 -7.67 -4.19 9.30
N PRO A 48 -7.73 -5.34 10.00
CA PRO A 48 -8.28 -6.59 9.44
C PRO A 48 -9.67 -6.36 8.85
N PHE A 49 -10.00 -7.06 7.76
CA PHE A 49 -11.24 -6.87 7.01
C PHE A 49 -12.50 -6.88 7.90
N SER A 50 -12.60 -7.83 8.82
CA SER A 50 -13.69 -8.00 9.79
C SER A 50 -13.83 -6.85 10.79
N LYS A 51 -12.78 -6.03 10.97
CA LYS A 51 -12.77 -4.87 11.86
C LYS A 51 -13.01 -3.54 11.15
N VAL A 52 -13.13 -3.55 9.82
CA VAL A 52 -13.44 -2.34 9.05
C VAL A 52 -14.82 -1.83 9.42
N LYS A 53 -14.91 -0.54 9.76
CA LYS A 53 -16.18 0.16 10.04
C LYS A 53 -16.37 1.41 9.19
N VAL A 54 -15.28 2.06 8.85
CA VAL A 54 -15.23 3.29 8.05
C VAL A 54 -14.05 3.16 7.09
N VAL A 55 -14.23 3.64 5.86
CA VAL A 55 -13.16 3.74 4.86
C VAL A 55 -12.98 5.21 4.52
N LEU A 56 -11.77 5.73 4.72
CA LEU A 56 -11.37 7.05 4.28
C LEU A 56 -10.47 6.88 3.04
N LEU A 57 -10.99 7.29 1.88
CA LEU A 57 -10.27 7.21 0.61
C LEU A 57 -9.52 8.52 0.38
N GLY A 58 -8.19 8.43 0.32
CA GLY A 58 -7.32 9.50 -0.19
C GLY A 58 -7.13 9.38 -1.71
N GLN A 59 -6.29 10.24 -2.28
CA GLN A 59 -5.93 10.21 -3.70
C GLN A 59 -4.68 9.36 -3.93
N ASP A 60 -3.54 9.84 -3.44
CA ASP A 60 -2.22 9.22 -3.56
C ASP A 60 -1.35 9.53 -2.32
N PRO A 61 -0.24 8.80 -2.09
CA PRO A 61 0.63 9.06 -0.95
C PRO A 61 1.28 10.45 -1.01
N TYR A 62 1.56 11.03 0.15
CA TYR A 62 2.44 12.20 0.22
C TYR A 62 3.80 11.90 -0.42
N HIS A 63 4.33 12.87 -1.19
CA HIS A 63 5.56 12.73 -1.97
C HIS A 63 6.80 13.33 -1.29
N GLY A 64 6.68 13.85 -0.07
CA GLY A 64 7.80 14.36 0.72
C GLY A 64 8.48 13.25 1.54
N LEU A 65 9.80 13.38 1.72
CA LEU A 65 10.59 12.44 2.51
C LEU A 65 10.03 12.34 3.94
N GLY A 66 9.80 11.11 4.40
CA GLY A 66 9.31 10.83 5.76
C GLY A 66 7.82 11.11 5.97
N GLN A 67 7.06 11.54 4.95
CA GLN A 67 5.63 11.84 5.11
C GLN A 67 4.77 10.58 5.00
N ALA A 68 4.74 9.93 3.84
CA ALA A 68 3.88 8.78 3.60
C ALA A 68 4.35 7.52 4.33
N HIS A 69 3.40 6.79 4.91
CA HIS A 69 3.63 5.52 5.63
C HIS A 69 2.50 4.50 5.44
N GLY A 70 1.76 4.60 4.32
CA GLY A 70 0.72 3.62 3.99
C GLY A 70 -0.67 3.87 4.58
N LEU A 71 -0.90 5.03 5.20
CA LEU A 71 -2.22 5.48 5.68
C LEU A 71 -2.61 6.80 5.03
N ALA A 72 -3.81 6.87 4.45
CA ALA A 72 -4.33 8.10 3.84
C ALA A 72 -4.41 9.24 4.87
N PHE A 73 -4.01 10.45 4.46
CA PHE A 73 -3.99 11.69 5.27
C PHE A 73 -3.06 11.68 6.50
N SER A 74 -2.40 10.57 6.80
CA SER A 74 -1.49 10.46 7.94
C SER A 74 -0.05 10.73 7.52
N VAL A 75 0.74 11.29 8.46
CA VAL A 75 2.19 11.49 8.32
C VAL A 75 2.94 10.85 9.47
N LYS A 76 4.21 10.47 9.28
CA LYS A 76 5.06 10.02 10.40
C LYS A 76 5.29 11.18 11.36
N LYS A 77 5.44 10.86 12.65
CA LYS A 77 5.87 11.83 13.65
C LYS A 77 7.35 12.14 13.44
N GLU A 78 7.73 13.40 13.67
CA GLU A 78 9.11 13.87 13.71
C GLU A 78 9.91 13.21 14.85
#